data_AF-A0A938HN04-F1
#
_entry.id   AF-A0A938HN04-F1
#
_cell.length_a   1.000
_cell.length_b   1.000
_cell.length_c   1.000
_cell.angle_alpha   90.00
_cell.angle_beta   90.00
_cell.angle_gamma   90.00
#
_symmetry.space_group_name_H-M   'P 1'
#
loop_
_entity.id
_entity.type
_entity.pdbx_description
1 polymer ?
#
loop_
_entity_poly.entity_id
_entity_poly.type
_entity_poly.pdbx_seq_one_letter_code
_entity_poly.pdbx_strand_id
1 'polypeptide(L)'
;MTAFVALGKKGLALARAALRKAPKKAVVPLRKAKLLAPFPSPRRNILCVGKNYHDHVQELNRSGFDGAAKPSIPEFPIVFTKATTSVIGPGATIPAHLDPTASVDYEGELTVVVGPGGRNISKANAF
;
A
#
# COMPACT_ATOMS: atom_id res chain seq x y z
N MET A 1 8.67 -11.44 -4.19
CA MET A 1 7.30 -11.03 -4.58
C MET A 1 7.19 -10.49 -6.00
N THR A 2 8.11 -9.65 -6.50
CA THR A 2 7.96 -9.05 -7.84
C THR A 2 7.78 -10.06 -8.98
N ALA A 3 8.61 -11.12 -9.02
CA ALA A 3 8.47 -12.18 -10.01
C ALA A 3 7.11 -12.90 -9.91
N PHE A 4 6.61 -13.10 -8.68
CA PHE A 4 5.30 -13.72 -8.45
C PHE A 4 4.16 -12.85 -8.97
N VAL A 5 4.17 -11.56 -8.68
CA VAL A 5 3.14 -10.61 -9.15
C VAL A 5 3.14 -10.49 -10.67
N ALA A 6 4.31 -10.57 -11.31
CA ALA A 6 4.43 -10.57 -12.76
C ALA A 6 3.76 -11.79 -13.45
N LEU A 7 3.57 -12.90 -12.72
CA LEU A 7 2.85 -14.07 -13.23
C LEU A 7 1.31 -13.85 -13.31
N GLY A 8 0.79 -12.76 -12.74
CA GLY A 8 -0.63 -12.40 -12.78
C GLY A 8 -1.56 -13.52 -12.32
N LYS A 9 -2.67 -13.71 -13.06
CA LYS A 9 -3.71 -14.73 -12.76
C LYS A 9 -3.14 -16.15 -12.69
N LYS A 10 -2.15 -16.48 -13.52
CA LYS A 10 -1.47 -17.79 -13.51
C LYS A 10 -0.69 -18.01 -12.21
N GLY A 11 0.05 -17.00 -11.76
CA GLY A 11 0.79 -17.04 -10.49
C GLY A 11 -0.13 -17.29 -9.29
N LEU A 12 -1.23 -16.54 -9.22
CA LEU A 12 -2.25 -16.72 -8.17
C LEU A 12 -2.88 -18.11 -8.19
N ALA A 13 -3.21 -18.65 -9.37
CA ALA A 13 -3.74 -20.01 -9.49
C ALA A 13 -2.76 -21.07 -8.99
N LEU A 14 -1.47 -20.95 -9.35
CA LEU A 14 -0.41 -21.85 -8.89
C LEU A 14 -0.22 -21.77 -7.38
N ALA A 15 -0.21 -20.56 -6.79
CA ALA A 15 -0.09 -20.40 -5.35
C ALA A 15 -1.27 -21.04 -4.60
N ARG A 16 -2.51 -20.81 -5.06
CA ARG A 16 -3.71 -21.43 -4.47
C ARG A 16 -3.66 -22.96 -4.55
N ALA A 17 -3.23 -23.50 -5.69
CA ALA A 17 -3.06 -24.95 -5.85
C ALA A 17 -1.98 -25.52 -4.92
N ALA A 18 -0.86 -24.83 -4.77
CA ALA A 18 0.23 -25.22 -3.87
C ALA A 18 -0.22 -25.20 -2.40
N LEU A 19 -0.95 -24.17 -1.97
CA LEU A 19 -1.47 -24.05 -0.60
C LEU A 19 -2.40 -25.22 -0.24
N ARG A 20 -3.25 -25.67 -1.17
CA ARG A 20 -4.16 -26.81 -0.95
C ARG A 20 -3.43 -28.15 -0.77
N LYS A 21 -2.21 -28.28 -1.32
CA LYS A 21 -1.40 -29.51 -1.29
C LYS A 21 -0.22 -29.41 -0.33
N ALA A 22 -0.12 -28.32 0.44
CA ALA A 22 1.03 -28.06 1.29
C ALA A 22 1.15 -29.14 2.39
N PRO A 23 2.28 -29.86 2.48
CA PRO A 23 2.48 -30.81 3.56
C PRO A 23 2.61 -30.07 4.89
N LYS A 24 2.24 -30.70 6.01
CA LYS A 24 2.32 -30.08 7.35
C LYS A 24 3.70 -29.48 7.66
N LYS A 25 4.78 -30.13 7.20
CA LYS A 25 6.16 -29.64 7.36
C LYS A 25 6.47 -28.31 6.64
N ALA A 26 5.67 -27.93 5.65
CA ALA A 26 5.81 -26.66 4.93
C ALA A 26 4.97 -25.53 5.56
N VAL A 27 4.19 -25.82 6.61
CA VAL A 27 3.37 -24.82 7.31
C VAL A 27 4.15 -24.27 8.49
N VAL A 28 4.45 -22.98 8.47
CA VAL A 28 5.11 -22.28 9.56
C VAL A 28 4.05 -21.51 10.35
N PRO A 29 3.91 -21.74 11.68
CA PRO A 29 3.03 -20.93 12.51
C PRO A 29 3.43 -19.46 12.46
N LEU A 30 2.46 -18.55 12.33
CA LEU A 30 2.75 -17.12 12.18
C LEU A 30 3.60 -16.55 13.32
N ARG A 31 3.35 -16.98 14.57
CA ARG A 31 4.14 -16.59 15.75
C ARG A 31 5.64 -16.96 15.68
N LYS A 32 5.99 -17.90 14.79
CA LYS A 32 7.37 -18.35 14.55
C LYS A 32 7.97 -17.72 13.28
N ALA A 33 7.20 -16.90 12.56
CA ALA A 33 7.62 -16.23 11.35
C ALA A 33 7.79 -14.73 11.61
N LYS A 34 8.81 -14.14 10.98
CA LYS A 34 8.92 -12.69 10.88
C LYS A 34 8.33 -12.26 9.55
N LEU A 35 7.23 -11.50 9.60
CA LEU A 35 6.68 -10.89 8.39
C LEU A 35 7.58 -9.75 7.94
N LEU A 36 7.92 -9.74 6.66
CA LEU A 36 8.62 -8.64 6.01
C LEU A 36 7.60 -7.76 5.27
N ALA A 37 8.03 -6.58 4.82
CA ALA A 37 7.28 -5.83 3.83
C ALA A 37 6.96 -6.73 2.62
N PRO A 38 5.76 -6.66 2.03
CA PRO A 38 5.43 -7.44 0.83
C PRO A 38 6.42 -7.19 -0.32
N PHE A 39 6.93 -5.97 -0.41
CA PHE A 39 8.02 -5.58 -1.31
C PHE A 39 9.09 -4.83 -0.50
N PRO A 40 10.12 -5.52 0.02
CA PRO A 40 11.19 -4.86 0.78
C PRO A 40 12.01 -3.86 -0.06
N SER A 41 11.98 -4.01 -1.38
CA SER A 41 12.61 -3.08 -2.32
C SER A 41 11.68 -2.90 -3.53
N PRO A 42 10.68 -1.99 -3.43
CA PRO A 42 9.80 -1.69 -4.55
C PRO A 42 10.61 -1.20 -5.76
N ARG A 43 10.24 -1.63 -6.97
CA ARG A 43 10.92 -1.20 -8.21
C ARG A 43 10.65 0.26 -8.59
N ARG A 44 9.59 0.83 -8.05
CA ARG A 44 9.11 2.19 -8.31
C ARG A 44 8.52 2.74 -7.02
N ASN A 45 8.44 4.07 -6.94
CA ASN A 45 7.73 4.75 -5.86
C ASN A 45 6.31 4.19 -5.69
N ILE A 46 5.82 4.26 -4.47
CA ILE A 46 4.43 3.91 -4.16
C ILE A 46 3.56 5.07 -4.65
N LEU A 47 2.64 4.78 -5.56
CA LEU A 47 1.64 5.75 -6.00
C LEU A 47 0.51 5.79 -4.97
N CYS A 48 0.23 6.97 -4.46
CA CYS A 48 -0.78 7.22 -3.45
C CYS A 48 -1.85 8.16 -4.00
N VAL A 49 -3.05 8.08 -3.42
CA VAL A 49 -4.19 8.95 -3.77
C VAL A 49 -4.61 9.69 -2.51
N GLY A 50 -4.44 11.01 -2.51
CA GLY A 50 -4.85 11.87 -1.41
C GLY A 50 -6.34 12.23 -1.50
N LYS A 51 -6.94 12.54 -0.35
CA LYS A 51 -8.33 13.06 -0.25
C LYS A 51 -9.38 12.17 -0.95
N ASN A 52 -9.21 10.84 -0.95
CA ASN A 52 -10.15 9.88 -1.56
C ASN A 52 -11.19 9.31 -0.59
N TYR A 53 -11.18 9.71 0.69
CA TYR A 53 -12.23 9.43 1.67
C TYR A 53 -12.87 10.75 2.11
N HIS A 54 -14.18 10.88 1.91
CA HIS A 54 -14.92 12.12 2.20
C HIS A 54 -14.82 12.53 3.67
N ASP A 55 -14.89 11.57 4.59
CA ASP A 55 -14.83 11.85 6.03
C ASP A 55 -13.47 12.42 6.43
N HIS A 56 -12.39 11.84 5.89
CA HIS A 56 -11.03 12.33 6.12
C HIS A 56 -10.81 13.73 5.51
N VAL A 57 -11.43 14.04 4.36
CA VAL A 57 -11.41 15.42 3.82
C VAL A 57 -12.08 16.40 4.78
N GLN A 58 -13.23 16.04 5.37
CA GLN A 58 -13.90 16.89 6.34
C GLN A 58 -13.09 17.07 7.62
N GLU A 59 -12.44 16.02 8.10
CA GLU A 59 -11.51 16.06 9.23
C GLU A 59 -10.36 17.03 8.99
N LEU A 60 -9.65 16.90 7.86
CA LEU A 60 -8.55 17.79 7.48
C LEU A 60 -9.00 19.26 7.39
N ASN A 61 -10.18 19.52 6.84
CA ASN A 61 -10.71 20.89 6.74
C ASN A 61 -11.01 21.50 8.13
N ARG A 62 -11.34 20.67 9.13
CA ARG A 62 -11.58 21.13 10.51
C ARG A 62 -10.28 21.36 11.28
N SER A 63 -9.19 20.72 10.89
CA SER A 63 -7.90 20.83 11.58
C SER A 63 -7.15 22.12 11.27
N GLY A 64 -7.50 22.80 10.16
CA GLY A 64 -6.82 24.03 9.71
C GLY A 64 -5.44 23.79 9.08
N PHE A 65 -5.07 22.53 8.85
CA PHE A 65 -3.85 22.12 8.13
C PHE A 65 -4.05 21.99 6.62
N ASP A 66 -5.22 22.38 6.11
CA ASP A 66 -5.54 22.48 4.69
C ASP A 66 -4.85 23.71 4.08
N GLY A 67 -3.57 23.56 3.74
CA GLY A 67 -2.78 24.60 3.06
C GLY A 67 -3.51 25.17 1.84
N ALA A 68 -4.11 26.35 2.00
CA ALA A 68 -4.66 27.26 1.00
C ALA A 68 -5.73 26.74 0.00
N ALA A 69 -6.06 25.45 -0.03
CA ALA A 69 -7.06 24.89 -0.93
C ALA A 69 -8.42 24.82 -0.21
N LYS A 70 -9.44 25.50 -0.75
CA LYS A 70 -10.82 25.48 -0.25
C LYS A 70 -11.27 24.08 0.19
N PRO A 71 -12.14 23.98 1.21
CA PRO A 71 -12.72 22.73 1.70
C PRO A 71 -13.66 22.13 0.65
N SER A 72 -13.10 21.58 -0.42
CA SER A 72 -13.83 20.95 -1.49
C SER A 72 -13.26 19.57 -1.75
N ILE A 73 -14.16 18.59 -1.89
CA ILE A 73 -13.84 17.29 -2.45
C ILE A 73 -13.21 17.53 -3.83
N PRO A 74 -12.02 16.98 -4.11
CA PRO A 74 -11.36 17.23 -5.37
C PRO A 74 -12.14 16.59 -6.52
N GLU A 75 -12.30 17.31 -7.63
CA GLU A 75 -12.98 16.81 -8.83
C GLU A 75 -12.20 15.67 -9.51
N PHE A 76 -10.87 15.69 -9.35
CA PHE A 76 -9.96 14.68 -9.88
C PHE A 76 -9.07 14.11 -8.77
N PRO A 77 -8.61 12.86 -8.86
CA PRO A 77 -7.73 12.26 -7.86
C PRO A 77 -6.43 13.05 -7.68
N ILE A 78 -6.10 13.39 -6.44
CA ILE A 78 -4.81 13.98 -6.10
C ILE A 78 -3.80 12.85 -6.00
N VAL A 79 -2.84 12.81 -6.92
CA VAL A 79 -1.81 11.77 -6.96
C VAL A 79 -0.50 12.31 -6.39
N PHE A 80 0.10 11.55 -5.49
CA PHE A 80 1.43 11.80 -4.96
C PHE A 80 2.19 10.48 -4.83
N THR A 81 3.47 10.54 -4.45
CA THR A 81 4.28 9.32 -4.33
C THR A 81 5.06 9.26 -3.03
N LYS A 82 5.17 8.07 -2.43
CA LYS A 82 6.10 7.78 -1.34
C LYS A 82 7.36 7.08 -1.90
N ALA A 83 8.54 7.38 -1.33
CA ALA A 83 9.81 6.83 -1.80
C ALA A 83 9.89 5.31 -1.62
N THR A 84 10.66 4.61 -2.46
CA THR A 84 10.85 3.15 -2.36
C THR A 84 11.44 2.69 -1.03
N THR A 85 12.20 3.56 -0.36
CA THR A 85 12.85 3.32 0.95
C THR A 85 11.89 3.46 2.14
N SER A 86 10.65 3.91 1.93
CA SER A 86 9.69 4.17 3.01
C SER A 86 8.91 2.94 3.50
N VAL A 87 8.99 1.81 2.79
CA VAL A 87 8.19 0.62 3.11
C VAL A 87 8.94 -0.28 4.09
N ILE A 88 8.38 -0.45 5.27
CA ILE A 88 8.89 -1.38 6.30
C ILE A 88 7.87 -2.47 6.62
N GLY A 89 8.33 -3.54 7.29
CA GLY A 89 7.47 -4.67 7.64
C GLY A 89 6.52 -4.36 8.81
N PRO A 90 5.45 -5.17 8.98
CA PRO A 90 4.57 -5.04 10.14
C PRO A 90 5.35 -5.14 11.46
N GLY A 91 5.05 -4.23 12.40
CA GLY A 91 5.72 -4.16 13.69
C GLY A 91 7.15 -3.62 13.66
N ALA A 92 7.66 -3.18 12.50
CA ALA A 92 8.93 -2.48 12.43
C ALA A 92 8.81 -1.08 13.08
N THR A 93 9.90 -0.63 13.70
CA THR A 93 9.95 0.64 14.42
C THR A 93 9.95 1.81 13.43
N ILE A 94 9.07 2.79 13.67
CA ILE A 94 9.14 4.10 13.04
C ILE A 94 10.19 4.93 13.81
N PRO A 95 11.23 5.49 13.14
CA PRO A 95 12.27 6.25 13.81
C PRO A 95 11.79 7.67 14.14
N ALA A 96 10.73 7.81 14.95
CA ALA A 96 10.09 9.08 15.28
C ALA A 96 11.03 10.07 16.01
N HIS A 97 12.11 9.59 16.62
CA HIS A 97 13.17 10.43 17.20
C HIS A 97 13.90 11.31 16.17
N LEU A 98 13.78 11.00 14.88
CA LEU A 98 14.31 11.82 13.79
C LEU A 98 13.42 13.03 13.48
N ASP A 99 12.22 13.10 14.06
CA ASP A 99 11.29 14.22 13.88
C ASP A 99 11.49 15.28 14.99
N PRO A 100 12.11 16.43 14.68
CA PRO A 100 12.36 17.47 15.68
C PRO A 100 11.08 18.22 16.11
N THR A 101 9.97 18.10 15.38
CA THR A 101 8.71 18.78 15.72
C THR A 101 7.77 17.92 16.56
N ALA A 102 8.14 16.67 16.84
CA ALA A 102 7.33 15.72 17.60
C ALA A 102 5.88 15.60 17.08
N SER A 103 5.72 15.67 15.76
CA SER A 103 4.44 15.70 15.04
C SER A 103 4.20 14.46 14.19
N VAL A 104 4.97 13.39 14.39
CA VAL A 104 4.72 12.10 13.75
C VAL A 104 3.30 11.64 14.04
N ASP A 105 2.54 11.42 12.98
CA ASP A 105 1.18 10.89 13.00
C ASP A 105 1.06 9.67 12.08
N TYR A 106 -0.10 9.00 12.10
CA TYR A 106 -0.37 7.80 11.31
C TYR A 106 -1.60 7.95 10.42
N GLU A 107 -1.55 7.28 9.27
CA GLU A 107 -2.70 7.13 8.38
C GLU A 107 -3.01 5.65 8.18
N GLY A 108 -4.26 5.26 8.41
CA GLY A 108 -4.77 3.95 8.07
C GLY A 108 -5.17 3.89 6.59
N GLU A 109 -4.30 3.36 5.74
CA GLU A 109 -4.56 3.28 4.29
C GLU A 109 -4.77 1.85 3.79
N LEU A 110 -5.51 1.71 2.68
CA LEU A 110 -5.57 0.47 1.90
C LEU A 110 -4.66 0.60 0.67
N THR A 111 -3.80 -0.40 0.45
CA THR A 111 -2.94 -0.47 -0.73
C THR A 111 -3.35 -1.64 -1.61
N VAL A 112 -3.37 -1.41 -2.93
CA VAL A 112 -3.53 -2.45 -3.94
C VAL A 112 -2.20 -2.71 -4.65
N VAL A 113 -1.94 -3.98 -4.96
CA VAL A 113 -0.76 -4.38 -5.73
C VAL A 113 -1.18 -4.61 -7.18
N VAL A 114 -0.74 -3.73 -8.08
CA VAL A 114 -1.02 -3.85 -9.50
C VAL A 114 -0.13 -4.95 -10.09
N GLY A 115 -0.78 -5.94 -10.72
CA GLY A 115 -0.15 -7.08 -11.39
C GLY A 115 0.48 -6.72 -12.73
N PRO A 116 0.34 -7.57 -13.76
CA PRO A 116 0.71 -7.21 -15.12
C PRO A 116 0.04 -5.89 -15.52
N GLY A 117 0.86 -4.92 -15.93
CA GLY A 117 0.39 -3.61 -16.33
C GLY A 117 -0.26 -3.61 -17.73
N GLY A 118 -0.60 -2.41 -18.18
CA GLY A 118 -1.16 -2.15 -19.50
C GLY A 118 -1.22 -0.66 -19.75
N ARG A 119 -1.64 -0.27 -20.95
CA ARG A 119 -1.89 1.14 -21.31
C ARG A 119 -3.35 1.27 -21.73
N ASN A 120 -3.98 2.38 -21.33
CA ASN A 120 -5.40 2.66 -21.63
C ASN A 120 -6.34 1.52 -21.19
N ILE A 121 -6.10 0.99 -19.98
CA ILE A 121 -6.94 -0.06 -19.40
C ILE A 121 -8.33 0.54 -19.15
N SER A 122 -9.37 -0.04 -19.77
CA SER A 122 -10.75 0.40 -19.53
C SER A 122 -11.17 0.10 -18.10
N LYS A 123 -12.15 0.84 -17.59
CA LYS A 123 -12.74 0.60 -16.25
C LYS A 123 -13.19 -0.85 -16.08
N ALA A 124 -13.79 -1.43 -17.11
CA ALA A 124 -14.25 -2.82 -17.12
C ALA A 124 -13.12 -3.86 -17.18
N ASN A 125 -11.87 -3.45 -17.39
CA ASN A 125 -10.70 -4.34 -17.44
C ASN A 125 -9.70 -4.06 -16.31
N ALA A 126 -10.04 -3.18 -15.35
CA ALA A 126 -9.17 -2.79 -14.24
C ALA A 126 -9.22 -3.76 -13.04
N PHE A 127 -9.78 -4.97 -13.21
CA PHE A 127 -9.99 -5.97 -12.15
C PHE A 127 -9.40 -7.37 -12.44
#